data_AF-A0A2U2Z942-F1
#
_entry.id   AF-A0A2U2Z942-F1
#
_cell.length_a   1.000
_cell.length_b   1.000
_cell.length_c   1.000
_cell.angle_alpha   90.00
_cell.angle_beta   90.00
_cell.angle_gamma   90.00
#
_symmetry.space_group_name_H-M   'P 1'
#
loop_
_entity.id
_entity.type
_entity.pdbx_description
1 polymer ?
#
loop_
_entity_poly.entity_id
_entity_poly.type
_entity_poly.pdbx_seq_one_letter_code
_entity_poly.pdbx_strand_id
1 'polypeptide(L)'
;MLHRILPAEVVIAGMTTVLKIGAVSTDLVAIEARKALENAEAEPEDGPADDPLDQDDGNRGGEDAAGDGAKVLSLHAKRLPPDLRPGLPDMSKYDRLLKPVTPTTSTATTPRKGTSA
;
A
#
# COMPACT_ATOMS: atom_id res chain seq x y z
N MET A 1 -15.20 0.23 -3.13
CA MET A 1 -14.03 0.66 -2.32
C MET A 1 -14.31 2.03 -1.73
N LEU A 2 -15.28 2.13 -0.80
CA LEU A 2 -15.77 3.41 -0.26
C LEU A 2 -16.05 3.30 1.25
N HIS A 3 -15.26 2.48 1.97
CA HIS A 3 -15.55 2.08 3.35
C HIS A 3 -14.49 2.54 4.37
N ARG A 4 -13.64 3.52 4.03
CA ARG A 4 -12.53 3.96 4.90
C ARG A 4 -12.32 5.48 4.81
N ILE A 5 -13.39 6.24 5.02
CA ILE A 5 -13.26 7.68 5.23
C ILE A 5 -13.11 7.87 6.75
N LEU A 6 -12.00 8.46 7.18
CA LEU A 6 -11.80 8.90 8.56
C LEU A 6 -12.25 10.37 8.69
N PRO A 7 -12.72 10.80 9.87
CA PRO A 7 -12.99 12.21 10.14
C PRO A 7 -11.74 13.07 9.86
N ALA A 8 -11.94 14.29 9.37
CA ALA A 8 -10.84 15.16 8.97
C ALA A 8 -9.91 15.48 10.16
N GLU A 9 -10.50 15.65 11.34
CA GLU A 9 -9.83 15.97 12.60
C GLU A 9 -8.81 14.88 12.97
N VAL A 10 -9.22 13.63 12.81
CA VAL A 10 -8.42 12.44 13.10
C VAL A 10 -7.27 12.29 12.09
N VAL A 11 -7.53 12.60 10.81
CA VAL A 11 -6.49 12.59 9.77
C VAL A 11 -5.45 13.68 10.04
N ILE A 12 -5.88 14.89 10.44
CA ILE A 12 -4.99 15.99 10.79
C ILE A 12 -4.11 15.63 12.01
N ALA A 13 -4.69 14.96 13.01
CA ALA A 13 -3.93 14.45 14.15
C ALA A 13 -2.84 13.47 13.70
N GLY A 14 -3.18 12.50 12.85
CA GLY A 14 -2.22 11.54 12.28
C GLY A 14 -1.15 12.20 11.40
N MET A 15 -1.50 13.23 10.62
CA MET A 15 -0.53 13.99 9.85
C MET A 15 0.47 14.72 10.77
N THR A 16 -0.03 15.31 11.86
CA THR A 16 0.79 16.08 12.80
C THR A 16 1.80 15.19 13.52
N THR A 17 1.40 13.98 13.94
CA THR A 17 2.32 13.04 14.61
C THR A 17 3.39 12.53 13.65
N VAL A 18 3.02 12.20 12.42
CA VAL A 18 3.96 11.73 11.39
C VAL A 18 4.97 12.82 11.00
N LEU A 19 4.53 14.08 10.91
CA LEU A 19 5.42 15.20 10.65
C LEU A 19 6.36 15.51 11.83
N LYS A 20 5.92 15.33 13.08
CA LYS A 20 6.78 15.50 14.27
C LYS A 20 7.98 14.55 14.29
N ILE A 21 7.82 13.34 13.75
CA ILE A 21 8.91 12.36 13.61
C ILE A 21 9.68 12.50 12.30
N GLY A 22 9.37 13.51 11.47
CA GLY A 22 10.05 13.78 10.20
C GLY A 22 9.69 12.81 9.07
N ALA A 23 8.55 12.13 9.15
CA ALA A 23 8.09 11.21 8.11
C ALA A 23 6.99 11.85 7.23
N VAL A 24 6.78 11.27 6.05
CA VAL A 24 5.76 11.73 5.06
C VAL A 24 4.98 10.57 4.43
N SER A 25 5.03 9.37 5.03
CA SER A 25 4.37 8.18 4.50
C SER A 25 2.86 8.21 4.77
N THR A 26 2.06 7.99 3.73
CA THR A 26 0.59 7.90 3.84
C THR A 26 0.12 6.72 4.69
N ASP A 27 0.90 5.62 4.70
CA ASP A 27 0.57 4.45 5.51
C ASP A 27 0.72 4.75 7.00
N LEU A 28 1.75 5.51 7.38
CA LEU A 28 1.93 5.97 8.76
C LEU A 28 0.82 6.92 9.17
N VAL A 29 0.42 7.85 8.29
CA VAL A 29 -0.72 8.74 8.56
C VAL A 29 -2.00 7.93 8.78
N ALA A 30 -2.24 6.88 7.98
CA ALA A 30 -3.41 6.03 8.16
C ALA A 30 -3.40 5.20 9.46
N ILE A 31 -2.22 4.79 9.93
CA ILE A 31 -2.04 4.10 11.22
C ILE A 31 -2.30 5.07 12.37
N GLU A 32 -1.62 6.21 12.39
CA GLU A 32 -1.73 7.20 13.46
C GLU A 32 -3.12 7.84 13.52
N ALA A 33 -3.77 8.04 12.37
CA ALA A 33 -5.15 8.50 12.34
C ALA A 33 -6.09 7.47 12.99
N ARG A 34 -5.96 6.16 12.69
CA ARG A 34 -6.82 5.16 13.37
C ARG A 34 -6.58 5.11 14.88
N LYS A 35 -5.31 5.21 15.30
CA LYS A 35 -4.95 5.30 16.71
C LYS A 35 -5.56 6.54 17.39
N ALA A 36 -5.55 7.68 16.71
CA ALA A 36 -6.18 8.91 17.21
C ALA A 36 -7.71 8.78 17.34
N LEU A 37 -8.36 8.03 16.45
CA LEU A 37 -9.80 7.74 16.55
C LEU A 37 -10.09 6.86 17.78
N GLU A 38 -9.32 5.79 17.96
CA GLU A 38 -9.45 4.88 19.12
C GLU A 38 -9.25 5.63 20.45
N ASN A 39 -8.26 6.54 20.52
CA ASN A 39 -8.02 7.36 21.70
C ASN A 39 -9.09 8.43 21.96
N ALA A 40 -9.82 8.86 20.92
CA ALA A 40 -10.93 9.80 21.07
C ALA A 40 -12.23 9.11 21.52
N GLU A 41 -12.36 7.81 21.25
CA GLU A 41 -13.47 6.97 21.71
C GLU A 41 -13.22 6.38 23.11
N ALA A 42 -11.97 6.35 23.56
CA ALA A 42 -11.64 6.05 24.94
C ALA A 42 -12.07 7.23 25.84
N GLU A 43 -12.96 6.97 26.79
CA GLU A 43 -13.30 7.92 27.86
C GLU A 43 -12.01 8.42 28.55
N PRO A 44 -11.92 9.71 28.92
CA PRO A 44 -10.75 10.21 29.62
C PRO A 44 -10.67 9.53 30.99
N GLU A 45 -9.70 8.62 31.17
CA GLU A 45 -9.26 8.27 32.51
C GLU A 45 -8.67 9.54 33.14
N ASP A 46 -9.33 10.04 34.18
CA ASP A 46 -8.84 11.14 35.01
C ASP A 46 -7.44 10.82 35.57
N GLY A 47 -6.44 11.64 35.23
CA GLY A 47 -5.23 11.78 36.04
C GLY A 47 -3.95 12.21 35.29
N PRO A 48 -3.36 13.38 35.60
CA PRO A 48 -2.00 13.71 35.19
C PRO A 48 -1.01 13.11 36.19
N ALA A 49 -0.12 12.24 35.73
CA ALA A 49 1.11 11.91 36.44
C ALA A 49 2.30 12.40 35.58
N ASP A 50 2.57 13.69 35.68
CA ASP A 50 3.93 14.19 35.50
C ASP A 50 4.76 13.61 36.66
N ASP A 51 5.56 12.58 36.40
CA ASP A 51 6.72 12.27 37.26
C ASP A 51 7.98 12.27 36.39
N PRO A 52 8.75 13.38 36.40
CA PRO A 52 10.01 13.45 35.69
C PRO A 52 11.17 13.34 36.69
N LEU A 53 11.60 12.12 37.06
CA LEU A 53 12.90 11.90 37.72
C LEU A 53 13.51 10.53 37.34
N ASP A 54 14.37 10.56 36.32
CA ASP A 54 15.77 10.10 36.33
C ASP A 54 16.23 8.82 37.06
N GLN A 55 17.06 8.07 36.30
CA GLN A 55 18.20 7.20 36.69
C GLN A 55 17.87 5.77 37.16
N ASP A 56 18.66 4.73 36.90
CA ASP A 56 19.76 4.39 35.99
C ASP A 56 19.94 2.85 36.17
N ASP A 57 20.68 2.23 35.25
CA ASP A 57 21.52 1.04 35.43
C ASP A 57 21.04 -0.17 36.27
N GLY A 58 20.44 -1.13 35.57
CA GLY A 58 20.20 -2.47 36.11
C GLY A 58 20.27 -3.55 35.04
N ASN A 59 21.49 -3.84 34.58
CA ASN A 59 21.87 -5.05 33.86
C ASN A 59 21.05 -6.30 34.29
N ARG A 60 20.05 -6.66 33.47
CA ARG A 60 19.63 -8.05 33.30
C ARG A 60 19.67 -8.36 31.81
N GLY A 61 20.89 -8.60 31.33
CA GLY A 61 21.12 -9.55 30.26
C GLY A 61 20.52 -10.90 30.67
N GLY A 62 19.24 -11.10 30.34
CA GLY A 62 18.62 -12.40 30.25
C GLY A 62 19.00 -13.01 28.91
N GLU A 63 20.24 -13.49 28.81
CA GLU A 63 20.73 -14.31 27.72
C GLU A 63 20.13 -15.72 27.82
N ASP A 64 18.82 -15.88 27.58
CA ASP A 64 18.19 -17.21 27.48
C ASP A 64 16.89 -17.14 26.68
N ALA A 65 17.01 -16.79 25.40
CA ALA A 65 16.06 -17.20 24.36
C ALA A 65 16.84 -17.48 23.07
N ALA A 66 17.81 -18.38 23.17
CA ALA A 66 18.41 -19.00 21.99
C ALA A 66 17.32 -19.75 21.21
N GLY A 67 16.94 -19.19 20.07
CA GLY A 67 16.40 -19.95 18.95
C GLY A 67 14.91 -19.83 18.68
N ASP A 68 14.44 -18.66 18.25
CA ASP A 68 13.59 -18.64 17.05
C ASP A 68 13.70 -17.30 16.34
N GLY A 69 14.71 -17.16 15.47
CA GLY A 69 14.82 -16.02 14.58
C GLY A 69 13.60 -15.93 13.65
N ALA A 70 13.33 -14.74 13.11
CA ALA A 70 12.24 -14.53 12.16
C ALA A 70 12.34 -15.51 10.98
N LYS A 71 11.47 -16.51 10.95
CA LYS A 71 11.41 -17.49 9.87
C LYS A 71 10.80 -16.85 8.63
N VAL A 72 11.60 -16.71 7.58
CA VAL A 72 11.11 -16.34 6.25
C VAL A 72 10.32 -17.52 5.69
N LEU A 73 9.00 -17.51 5.91
CA LEU A 73 8.08 -18.46 5.30
C LEU A 73 7.94 -18.09 3.81
N SER A 74 8.76 -18.70 2.95
CA SER A 74 8.55 -18.56 1.50
C SER A 74 7.15 -19.04 1.14
N LEU A 75 6.49 -18.36 0.20
CA LEU A 75 5.12 -18.68 -0.23
C LEU A 75 4.98 -20.16 -0.67
N HIS A 76 6.06 -20.75 -1.19
CA HIS A 76 6.15 -22.15 -1.61
C HIS A 76 6.07 -23.16 -0.44
N ALA A 77 6.38 -22.74 0.79
CA ALA A 77 6.31 -23.59 1.97
C ALA A 77 4.85 -23.78 2.47
N LYS A 78 3.91 -22.96 1.99
CA LYS A 78 2.49 -23.09 2.29
C LYS A 78 1.79 -23.67 1.07
N ARG A 79 1.25 -24.88 1.19
CA ARG A 79 0.41 -25.48 0.16
C ARG A 79 -0.83 -24.60 -0.03
N LEU A 80 -0.93 -23.94 -1.18
CA LEU A 80 -2.09 -23.14 -1.53
C LEU A 80 -3.34 -24.03 -1.62
N PRO A 81 -4.52 -23.53 -1.22
CA PRO A 81 -5.78 -24.20 -1.48
C PRO A 81 -5.91 -24.55 -2.97
N PRO A 82 -6.54 -25.69 -3.31
CA PRO A 82 -6.77 -26.05 -4.70
C PRO A 82 -7.58 -24.94 -5.39
N ASP A 83 -7.17 -24.57 -6.61
CA ASP A 83 -7.89 -23.60 -7.42
C ASP A 83 -9.21 -24.22 -7.90
N LEU A 84 -10.33 -23.67 -7.42
CA LEU A 84 -11.69 -24.13 -7.76
C LEU A 84 -12.26 -23.40 -8.98
N ARG A 85 -11.49 -22.52 -9.62
CA ARG A 85 -11.99 -21.78 -10.78
C ARG A 85 -12.24 -22.72 -11.96
N PRO A 86 -13.37 -22.59 -12.67
CA PRO A 86 -13.70 -23.44 -13.81
C PRO A 86 -12.79 -23.10 -14.99
N GLY A 87 -11.74 -23.90 -15.17
CA GLY A 87 -10.84 -23.85 -16.33
C GLY A 87 -9.94 -22.60 -16.39
N LEU A 88 -8.98 -22.64 -17.30
CA LEU A 88 -8.18 -21.47 -17.63
C LEU A 88 -9.04 -20.49 -18.43
N PRO A 89 -8.91 -19.17 -18.20
CA PRO A 89 -9.66 -18.19 -18.98
C PRO A 89 -9.26 -18.26 -20.46
N ASP A 90 -10.22 -18.03 -21.36
CA ASP A 90 -9.96 -17.99 -22.81
C ASP A 90 -9.02 -16.82 -23.16
N MET A 91 -7.80 -17.15 -23.61
CA MET A 91 -6.77 -16.20 -24.00
C MET A 91 -6.88 -15.72 -25.45
N SER A 92 -7.80 -16.28 -26.25
CA SER A 92 -7.94 -15.98 -27.68
C SER A 92 -8.18 -14.50 -27.99
N LYS A 93 -8.74 -13.74 -27.04
CA LYS A 93 -8.94 -12.29 -27.18
C LYS A 93 -7.62 -11.52 -27.11
N TYR A 94 -6.71 -11.94 -26.23
CA TYR A 94 -5.42 -11.29 -26.01
C TYR A 94 -4.41 -11.67 -27.10
N ASP A 95 -4.45 -12.90 -27.59
CA ASP A 95 -3.61 -13.36 -28.71
C ASP A 95 -3.81 -12.54 -29.99
N ARG A 96 -4.99 -11.92 -30.16
CA ARG A 96 -5.27 -11.01 -31.30
C ARG A 96 -4.46 -9.73 -31.22
N LEU A 97 -4.08 -9.27 -30.03
CA LEU A 97 -3.28 -8.06 -29.82
C LEU A 97 -1.81 -8.28 -30.15
N LEU A 98 -1.35 -9.53 -30.14
CA LEU A 98 0.01 -9.89 -30.51
C LEU A 98 0.21 -10.00 -32.02
N LYS A 99 -0.87 -9.97 -32.81
CA LYS A 99 -0.79 -10.00 -34.27
C LYS A 99 -0.33 -8.62 -34.75
N PRO A 100 0.81 -8.52 -35.46
CA PRO A 100 1.25 -7.26 -36.04
C PRO A 100 0.16 -6.73 -36.97
N VAL A 101 -0.32 -5.52 -36.71
CA VAL A 101 -1.15 -4.80 -37.66
C VAL A 101 -0.25 -4.47 -38.84
N THR A 102 -0.45 -5.14 -39.98
CA THR A 102 0.21 -4.73 -41.22
C THR A 102 -0.36 -3.36 -41.60
N PRO A 103 0.45 -2.30 -41.63
CA PRO A 103 -0.03 -1.01 -42.11
C PRO A 103 -0.41 -1.19 -43.58
N THR A 104 -1.70 -1.14 -43.87
CA THR A 104 -2.16 -0.99 -45.25
C THR A 104 -1.84 0.44 -45.62
N THR A 105 -0.73 0.63 -46.35
CA THR A 105 -0.38 1.90 -46.97
C THR A 105 -1.53 2.30 -47.89
N SER A 106 -2.43 3.16 -47.40
CA SER A 106 -3.40 3.86 -48.22
C SER A 106 -2.61 4.84 -49.09
N THR A 107 -2.19 4.39 -50.27
CA THR A 107 -1.65 5.27 -51.30
C THR A 107 -2.83 6.08 -51.83
N ALA A 108 -3.08 7.24 -51.22
CA ALA A 108 -3.91 8.28 -51.80
C ALA A 108 -3.19 8.83 -53.05
N THR A 109 -3.52 8.25 -54.21
CA THR A 109 -3.14 8.80 -55.51
C THR A 109 -3.96 10.06 -55.78
N THR A 110 -3.38 11.23 -55.54
CA THR A 110 -3.90 12.51 -56.05
C THR A 110 -3.43 12.71 -57.50
N PRO A 111 -4.32 12.87 -58.49
CA PRO A 111 -3.92 13.20 -59.84
C PRO A 111 -3.47 14.66 -59.94
N ARG A 112 -2.22 14.89 -60.39
CA ARG A 112 -1.71 16.22 -60.77
C ARG A 112 -2.50 16.69 -62.00
N LYS A 113 -3.37 17.68 -61.84
CA LYS A 113 -3.89 18.47 -62.96
C LYS A 113 -2.96 19.66 -63.18
N GLY A 114 -2.09 19.55 -64.20
CA GLY A 114 -1.40 20.70 -64.75
C GLY A 114 -2.40 21.64 -65.41
N THR A 115 -2.21 22.94 -65.23
CA THR A 115 -2.72 23.94 -66.16
C THR A 115 -1.67 25.03 -66.29
N SER A 116 -1.11 25.12 -67.49
CA SER A 116 -0.29 26.19 -68.01
C SER A 116 -1.09 26.89 -69.10
N ALA A 117 -1.22 28.22 -69.02
CA ALA A 117 -1.34 29.21 -70.09
C ALA A 117 -1.94 30.48 -69.51
#